data_AF-A0A255Y652-F1
#
_entry.id   AF-A0A255Y652-F1
#
_cell.length_a   1.000
_cell.length_b   1.000
_cell.length_c   1.000
_cell.angle_alpha   90.00
_cell.angle_beta   90.00
_cell.angle_gamma   90.00
#
_symmetry.space_group_name_H-M   'P 1'
#
loop_
_entity.id
_entity.type
_entity.pdbx_description
1 polymer ?
#
loop_
_entity_poly.entity_id
_entity_poly.type
_entity_poly.pdbx_seq_one_letter_code
_entity_poly.pdbx_strand_id
1 'polypeptide(L)'
;MVWRSIARSRNMRTIILLAAAATALAAAAPAAAVTTFANFSARAGGNNVRWVRTAGTGNASFYSIATNTGSTPASRLVNFSFLQPSIAPYVTNVTARWTLNGTVSSTVATVNGATLEQNNLTGSFSFLTTAPITIGGNSFAVGSNLLSGTFNRTVLSGNRAGNSAGISGSTPSSTISFTSDFLDFSNTLNRNFALNLTSIVPVLQANPITGTPTGAINNFRAVAGGSFSSDPAPIVTAVPEPGSWAMMLAGMGLVGFARRRRQISLPA
;
A
#
# COMPACT_ATOMS: atom_id res chain seq x y z
N MET A 1 35.96 46.48 -68.22
CA MET A 1 37.07 45.91 -69.02
C MET A 1 37.45 44.60 -68.34
N VAL A 2 37.20 43.51 -69.05
CA VAL A 2 37.16 42.13 -68.55
C VAL A 2 38.56 41.53 -68.68
N TRP A 3 39.08 40.88 -67.62
CA TRP A 3 40.24 40.00 -67.74
C TRP A 3 39.87 38.58 -67.30
N ARG A 4 40.10 37.67 -68.26
CA ARG A 4 40.02 36.21 -68.18
C ARG A 4 41.06 35.73 -67.14
N SER A 5 40.98 34.56 -66.53
CA SER A 5 40.98 33.29 -67.23
C SER A 5 40.94 32.10 -66.26
N ILE A 6 40.28 31.04 -66.76
CA ILE A 6 40.63 29.62 -66.66
C ILE A 6 40.30 28.87 -65.36
N ALA A 7 39.54 27.81 -65.63
CA ALA A 7 38.86 26.89 -64.76
C ALA A 7 39.68 25.63 -64.48
N ARG A 8 39.02 24.74 -63.71
CA ARG A 8 39.30 23.31 -63.45
C ARG A 8 40.40 23.07 -62.42
N SER A 9 40.27 22.14 -61.48
CA SER A 9 39.27 21.09 -61.28
C SER A 9 39.35 20.60 -59.84
N ARG A 10 38.19 20.16 -59.33
CA ARG A 10 38.00 19.30 -58.16
C ARG A 10 39.14 18.30 -57.95
N ASN A 11 39.56 18.12 -56.69
CA ASN A 11 39.71 16.78 -56.12
C ASN A 11 39.67 16.84 -54.58
N MET A 12 38.54 16.36 -54.08
CA MET A 12 38.26 15.75 -52.77
C MET A 12 39.49 15.22 -52.03
N ARG A 13 39.76 15.74 -50.82
CA ARG A 13 40.35 14.95 -49.73
C ARG A 13 39.67 15.29 -48.41
N THR A 14 38.93 14.30 -47.95
CA THR A 14 38.24 14.11 -46.68
C THR A 14 39.22 14.27 -45.50
N ILE A 15 38.90 15.14 -44.54
CA ILE A 15 39.32 14.95 -43.13
C ILE A 15 38.07 15.11 -42.27
N ILE A 16 37.73 13.99 -41.65
CA ILE A 16 36.64 13.75 -40.71
C ILE A 16 37.08 14.28 -39.35
N LEU A 17 36.29 15.17 -38.75
CA LEU A 17 36.28 15.38 -37.30
C LEU A 17 34.81 15.28 -36.82
N LEU A 18 34.41 14.03 -36.58
CA LEU A 18 33.23 13.65 -35.82
C LEU A 18 33.49 13.96 -34.34
N ALA A 19 33.01 15.10 -33.86
CA ALA A 19 32.82 15.32 -32.43
C ALA A 19 31.41 14.84 -32.07
N ALA A 20 31.31 13.60 -31.59
CA ALA A 20 30.09 13.04 -31.04
C ALA A 20 29.78 13.73 -29.70
N ALA A 21 28.93 14.76 -29.73
CA ALA A 21 28.27 15.25 -28.52
C ALA A 21 27.17 14.25 -28.13
N ALA A 22 27.52 13.23 -27.35
CA ALA A 22 26.55 12.39 -26.67
C ALA A 22 25.86 13.23 -25.59
N THR A 23 24.77 13.90 -25.95
CA THR A 23 23.84 14.43 -24.97
C THR A 23 23.19 13.25 -24.27
N ALA A 24 23.73 12.90 -23.09
CA ALA A 24 23.02 12.06 -22.15
C ALA A 24 21.74 12.82 -21.76
N LEU A 25 20.62 12.49 -22.43
CA LEU A 25 19.32 12.69 -21.83
C LEU A 25 19.33 11.80 -20.58
N ALA A 26 19.71 12.39 -19.44
CA ALA A 26 19.24 11.89 -18.17
C ALA A 26 17.72 12.03 -18.23
N ALA A 27 17.05 10.96 -18.68
CA ALA A 27 15.63 10.81 -18.46
C ALA A 27 15.46 10.93 -16.95
N ALA A 28 14.99 12.09 -16.48
CA ALA A 28 14.54 12.22 -15.11
C ALA A 28 13.52 11.10 -14.93
N ALA A 29 13.86 10.11 -14.10
CA ALA A 29 12.93 9.05 -13.77
C ALA A 29 11.64 9.75 -13.33
N PRO A 30 10.48 9.39 -13.91
CA PRO A 30 9.23 10.03 -13.53
C PRO A 30 9.14 9.96 -12.01
N ALA A 31 8.85 11.10 -11.38
CA ALA A 31 8.63 11.15 -9.94
C ALA A 31 7.63 10.04 -9.60
N ALA A 32 8.08 9.07 -8.80
CA ALA A 32 7.29 7.90 -8.48
C ALA A 32 6.01 8.38 -7.78
N ALA A 33 4.88 8.16 -8.44
CA ALA A 33 3.59 8.58 -7.91
C ALA A 33 3.23 7.67 -6.74
N VAL A 34 2.65 8.23 -5.67
CA VAL A 34 2.01 7.45 -4.61
C VAL A 34 0.95 6.55 -5.26
N THR A 35 1.21 5.26 -5.26
CA THR A 35 0.34 4.26 -5.89
C THR A 35 -0.55 3.63 -4.85
N THR A 36 -1.86 3.74 -5.05
CA THR A 36 -2.82 2.95 -4.26
C THR A 36 -2.75 1.52 -4.74
N PHE A 37 -2.24 0.63 -3.89
CA PHE A 37 -2.00 -0.77 -4.27
C PHE A 37 -3.10 -1.70 -3.74
N ALA A 38 -3.89 -1.28 -2.76
CA ALA A 38 -4.98 -2.09 -2.20
C ALA A 38 -6.15 -1.24 -1.70
N ASN A 39 -7.33 -1.85 -1.67
CA ASN A 39 -8.51 -1.28 -1.03
C ASN A 39 -9.38 -2.35 -0.35
N PHE A 40 -10.30 -1.89 0.49
CA PHE A 40 -11.34 -2.75 1.04
C PHE A 40 -12.64 -1.99 1.26
N SER A 41 -13.75 -2.74 1.26
CA SER A 41 -15.08 -2.23 1.55
C SER A 41 -15.85 -3.18 2.47
N ALA A 42 -16.78 -2.63 3.25
CA ALA A 42 -17.65 -3.44 4.09
C ALA A 42 -18.55 -4.34 3.22
N ARG A 43 -18.59 -5.64 3.53
CA ARG A 43 -19.35 -6.63 2.75
C ARG A 43 -20.86 -6.63 3.03
N ALA A 44 -21.27 -6.11 4.18
CA ALA A 44 -22.67 -5.96 4.56
C ALA A 44 -22.84 -4.57 5.19
N GLY A 45 -23.88 -3.84 4.79
CA GLY A 45 -24.21 -2.51 5.32
C GLY A 45 -24.52 -2.58 6.80
N GLY A 46 -23.52 -2.34 7.63
CA GLY A 46 -23.64 -2.47 9.07
C GLY A 46 -22.31 -2.24 9.77
N ASN A 47 -22.39 -1.65 10.96
CA ASN A 47 -21.23 -1.22 11.71
C ASN A 47 -20.20 -2.35 11.84
N ASN A 48 -18.95 -2.03 11.50
CA ASN A 48 -17.82 -2.94 11.59
C ASN A 48 -16.68 -2.37 12.43
N VAL A 49 -16.79 -1.13 12.89
CA VAL A 49 -15.87 -0.48 13.83
C VAL A 49 -16.63 0.07 15.03
N ARG A 50 -15.98 0.02 16.18
CA ARG A 50 -16.41 0.66 17.41
C ARG A 50 -15.29 1.55 17.97
N TRP A 51 -15.68 2.74 18.41
CA TRP A 51 -14.86 3.67 19.17
C TRP A 51 -15.38 3.74 20.60
N VAL A 52 -14.49 3.62 21.58
CA VAL A 52 -14.82 3.68 23.01
C VAL A 52 -13.82 4.57 23.72
N ARG A 53 -14.29 5.69 24.26
CA ARG A 53 -13.50 6.55 25.14
C ARG A 53 -13.58 6.11 26.60
N THR A 54 -12.56 6.50 27.35
CA THR A 54 -12.61 6.56 28.81
C THR A 54 -13.06 7.96 29.21
N ALA A 55 -14.21 8.05 29.89
CA ALA A 55 -14.84 9.33 30.22
C ALA A 55 -13.91 10.25 31.03
N GLY A 56 -13.92 11.54 30.71
CA GLY A 56 -13.11 12.55 31.41
C GLY A 56 -11.60 12.50 31.11
N THR A 57 -11.17 11.68 30.16
CA THR A 57 -9.75 11.54 29.79
C THR A 57 -9.55 11.73 28.28
N GLY A 58 -8.29 11.94 27.88
CA GLY A 58 -7.85 11.85 26.49
C GLY A 58 -7.60 10.41 26.00
N ASN A 59 -8.18 9.41 26.66
CA ASN A 59 -7.96 8.00 26.32
C ASN A 59 -9.14 7.42 25.53
N ALA A 60 -8.83 6.66 24.49
CA ALA A 60 -9.81 5.89 23.74
C ALA A 60 -9.22 4.59 23.19
N SER A 61 -10.10 3.66 22.86
CA SER A 61 -9.81 2.44 22.12
C SER A 61 -10.72 2.37 20.91
N PHE A 62 -10.23 1.81 19.82
CA PHE A 62 -11.02 1.56 18.63
C PHE A 62 -10.65 0.22 18.03
N TYR A 63 -11.65 -0.49 17.54
CA TYR A 63 -11.45 -1.85 17.06
C TYR A 63 -12.57 -2.29 16.13
N SER A 64 -12.29 -3.31 15.33
CA SER A 64 -13.30 -4.00 14.54
C SER A 64 -14.20 -4.88 15.42
N ILE A 65 -15.45 -5.06 15.00
CA ILE A 65 -16.46 -5.86 15.70
C ILE A 65 -17.08 -6.91 14.77
N ALA A 66 -17.41 -8.09 15.30
CA ALA A 66 -17.96 -9.18 14.49
C ALA A 66 -19.40 -8.94 14.03
N THR A 67 -20.19 -8.19 14.82
CA THR A 67 -21.62 -7.89 14.56
C THR A 67 -21.88 -6.39 14.68
N ASN A 68 -22.97 -5.89 14.09
CA ASN A 68 -23.33 -4.46 14.08
C ASN A 68 -23.45 -3.86 15.50
N THR A 69 -23.78 -4.71 16.47
CA THR A 69 -24.00 -4.37 17.89
C THR A 69 -22.88 -4.91 18.81
N GLY A 70 -21.81 -5.51 18.27
CA GLY A 70 -20.71 -6.07 19.05
C GLY A 70 -20.02 -5.06 19.98
N SER A 71 -19.50 -5.54 21.11
CA SER A 71 -18.86 -4.72 22.15
C SER A 71 -17.42 -5.09 22.46
N THR A 72 -16.90 -6.12 21.82
CA THR A 72 -15.54 -6.62 22.03
C THR A 72 -14.80 -6.64 20.70
N PRO A 73 -13.46 -6.49 20.72
CA PRO A 73 -12.63 -6.67 19.53
C PRO A 73 -12.87 -8.04 18.88
N ALA A 74 -13.13 -8.05 17.58
CA ALA A 74 -13.29 -9.28 16.80
C ALA A 74 -13.10 -9.02 15.30
N SER A 75 -12.88 -10.08 14.52
CA SER A 75 -12.77 -9.97 13.05
C SER A 75 -14.13 -9.76 12.39
N ARG A 76 -14.17 -8.98 11.31
CA ARG A 76 -15.34 -8.79 10.44
C ARG A 76 -15.02 -9.19 9.00
N LEU A 77 -15.99 -9.75 8.29
CA LEU A 77 -15.83 -10.02 6.86
C LEU A 77 -15.94 -8.73 6.03
N VAL A 78 -14.99 -8.52 5.14
CA VAL A 78 -14.93 -7.39 4.19
C VAL A 78 -14.64 -7.92 2.78
N ASN A 79 -14.87 -7.07 1.79
CA ASN A 79 -14.36 -7.29 0.44
C ASN A 79 -13.01 -6.59 0.32
N PHE A 80 -11.99 -7.30 -0.14
CA PHE A 80 -10.63 -6.79 -0.31
C PHE A 80 -10.18 -6.95 -1.75
N SER A 81 -9.43 -5.98 -2.28
CA SER A 81 -8.81 -6.07 -3.61
C SER A 81 -7.41 -5.50 -3.59
N PHE A 82 -6.50 -6.14 -4.31
CA PHE A 82 -5.31 -5.48 -4.80
C PHE A 82 -5.62 -4.73 -6.10
N LEU A 83 -4.97 -3.59 -6.29
CA LEU A 83 -5.15 -2.71 -7.44
C LEU A 83 -3.93 -2.70 -8.37
N GLN A 84 -2.81 -3.27 -7.92
CA GLN A 84 -1.61 -3.37 -8.73
C GLN A 84 -1.80 -4.40 -9.86
N PRO A 85 -1.52 -4.06 -11.13
CA PRO A 85 -1.83 -4.92 -12.28
C PRO A 85 -1.25 -6.34 -12.20
N SER A 86 -0.10 -6.52 -11.56
CA SER A 86 0.58 -7.81 -11.42
C SER A 86 -0.10 -8.79 -10.45
N ILE A 87 -0.98 -8.32 -9.57
CA ILE A 87 -1.66 -9.17 -8.57
C ILE A 87 -3.19 -9.04 -8.59
N ALA A 88 -3.73 -7.92 -9.08
CA ALA A 88 -5.16 -7.66 -9.17
C ALA A 88 -5.96 -8.79 -9.86
N PRO A 89 -5.49 -9.44 -10.96
CA PRO A 89 -6.22 -10.54 -11.59
C PRO A 89 -6.48 -11.75 -10.68
N TYR A 90 -5.66 -11.93 -9.64
CA TYR A 90 -5.76 -13.05 -8.71
C TYR A 90 -6.53 -12.69 -7.42
N VAL A 91 -6.54 -11.41 -7.04
CA VAL A 91 -7.11 -10.92 -5.77
C VAL A 91 -7.92 -9.66 -6.01
N THR A 92 -9.15 -9.83 -6.50
CA THR A 92 -10.13 -8.76 -6.66
C THR A 92 -11.44 -9.15 -5.99
N ASN A 93 -11.96 -8.26 -5.14
CA ASN A 93 -13.22 -8.44 -4.42
C ASN A 93 -13.29 -9.77 -3.63
N VAL A 94 -12.16 -10.21 -3.09
CA VAL A 94 -12.09 -11.43 -2.28
C VAL A 94 -12.67 -11.18 -0.90
N THR A 95 -13.33 -12.18 -0.33
CA THR A 95 -13.77 -12.09 1.07
C THR A 95 -12.56 -12.27 1.98
N ALA A 96 -12.36 -11.33 2.90
CA ALA A 96 -11.26 -11.33 3.86
C ALA A 96 -11.77 -11.15 5.29
N ARG A 97 -11.07 -11.76 6.26
CA ARG A 97 -11.25 -11.47 7.69
C ARG A 97 -10.44 -10.23 8.01
N TRP A 98 -11.14 -9.13 8.26
CA TRP A 98 -10.54 -7.88 8.67
C TRP A 98 -10.52 -7.74 10.18
N THR A 99 -9.37 -7.33 10.72
CA THR A 99 -9.27 -6.83 12.08
C THR A 99 -8.70 -5.42 12.11
N LEU A 100 -9.17 -4.63 13.08
CA LEU A 100 -8.62 -3.32 13.43
C LEU A 100 -8.50 -3.30 14.95
N ASN A 101 -7.39 -2.81 15.47
CA ASN A 101 -7.22 -2.56 16.90
C ASN A 101 -6.30 -1.37 17.10
N GLY A 102 -6.68 -0.45 17.97
CA GLY A 102 -5.84 0.68 18.30
C GLY A 102 -6.36 1.48 19.48
N THR A 103 -5.54 2.45 19.85
CA THR A 103 -5.73 3.27 21.04
C THR A 103 -5.36 4.72 20.78
N VAL A 104 -5.86 5.57 21.67
CA VAL A 104 -5.42 6.93 21.88
C VAL A 104 -5.03 7.03 23.34
N SER A 105 -3.84 7.55 23.60
CA SER A 105 -3.33 7.74 24.95
C SER A 105 -3.13 9.23 25.23
N SER A 106 -3.71 9.70 26.34
CA SER A 106 -3.53 11.04 26.90
C SER A 106 -3.68 12.18 25.89
N THR A 107 -4.54 12.02 24.88
CA THR A 107 -4.75 13.02 23.82
C THR A 107 -6.20 13.46 23.79
N VAL A 108 -6.45 14.71 24.19
CA VAL A 108 -7.78 15.33 24.12
C VAL A 108 -8.13 15.63 22.66
N ALA A 109 -9.40 15.46 22.30
CA ALA A 109 -9.88 15.83 20.97
C ALA A 109 -9.80 17.34 20.76
N THR A 110 -9.52 17.78 19.54
CA THR A 110 -9.41 19.20 19.18
C THR A 110 -10.53 19.60 18.23
N VAL A 111 -10.94 20.87 18.28
CA VAL A 111 -11.92 21.43 17.36
C VAL A 111 -11.29 22.61 16.63
N ASN A 112 -11.36 22.59 15.30
CA ASN A 112 -10.96 23.71 14.44
C ASN A 112 -12.13 24.04 13.51
N GLY A 113 -12.81 25.15 13.78
CA GLY A 113 -14.09 25.45 13.15
C GLY A 113 -15.13 24.36 13.43
N ALA A 114 -15.62 23.71 12.37
CA ALA A 114 -16.56 22.59 12.47
C ALA A 114 -15.85 21.22 12.52
N THR A 115 -14.54 21.16 12.29
CA THR A 115 -13.79 19.91 12.25
C THR A 115 -13.45 19.46 13.66
N LEU A 116 -13.83 18.23 14.00
CA LEU A 116 -13.42 17.54 15.22
C LEU A 116 -12.31 16.54 14.87
N GLU A 117 -11.21 16.62 15.61
CA GLU A 117 -10.04 15.77 15.39
C GLU A 117 -9.66 15.02 16.65
N GLN A 118 -9.25 13.78 16.48
CA GLN A 118 -8.53 13.01 17.46
C GLN A 118 -7.15 12.70 16.89
N ASN A 119 -6.13 13.24 17.55
CA ASN A 119 -4.75 13.04 17.15
C ASN A 119 -4.13 11.85 17.89
N ASN A 120 -2.93 11.45 17.44
CA ASN A 120 -2.08 10.44 18.07
C ASN A 120 -2.72 9.04 18.20
N LEU A 121 -3.49 8.63 17.20
CA LEU A 121 -3.96 7.25 17.11
C LEU A 121 -2.77 6.33 16.83
N THR A 122 -2.75 5.21 17.55
CA THR A 122 -1.77 4.12 17.36
C THR A 122 -2.50 2.80 17.28
N GLY A 123 -2.13 1.93 16.36
CA GLY A 123 -2.81 0.65 16.21
C GLY A 123 -2.27 -0.22 15.09
N SER A 124 -3.06 -1.23 14.75
CA SER A 124 -2.79 -2.18 13.70
C SER A 124 -4.08 -2.65 13.03
N PHE A 125 -3.92 -3.18 11.83
CA PHE A 125 -4.98 -3.84 11.09
C PHE A 125 -4.44 -5.09 10.39
N SER A 126 -5.32 -6.03 10.05
CA SER A 126 -4.99 -7.19 9.24
C SER A 126 -6.14 -7.63 8.35
N PHE A 127 -5.80 -8.21 7.21
CA PHE A 127 -6.69 -8.86 6.27
C PHE A 127 -6.18 -10.27 6.01
N LEU A 128 -6.95 -11.28 6.42
CA LEU A 128 -6.61 -12.68 6.19
C LEU A 128 -7.57 -13.32 5.19
N THR A 129 -7.07 -14.23 4.36
CA THR A 129 -7.90 -14.96 3.40
C THR A 129 -8.93 -15.84 4.11
N THR A 130 -10.17 -15.91 3.59
CA THR A 130 -11.20 -16.87 4.07
C THR A 130 -11.28 -18.14 3.24
N ALA A 131 -10.65 -18.15 2.08
CA ALA A 131 -10.58 -19.27 1.14
C ALA A 131 -9.15 -19.33 0.57
N PRO A 132 -8.70 -20.50 0.07
CA PRO A 132 -7.42 -20.58 -0.63
C PRO A 132 -7.38 -19.64 -1.84
N ILE A 133 -6.20 -19.09 -2.12
CA ILE A 133 -5.96 -18.19 -3.27
C ILE A 133 -4.77 -18.71 -4.07
N THR A 134 -4.87 -18.65 -5.39
CA THR A 134 -3.77 -19.03 -6.29
C THR A 134 -3.21 -17.80 -7.01
N ILE A 135 -1.91 -17.53 -6.85
CA ILE A 135 -1.20 -16.43 -7.52
C ILE A 135 0.03 -16.99 -8.21
N GLY A 136 0.15 -16.74 -9.52
CA GLY A 136 1.31 -17.21 -10.30
C GLY A 136 1.57 -18.72 -10.19
N GLY A 137 0.50 -19.53 -10.06
CA GLY A 137 0.59 -20.98 -9.90
C GLY A 137 0.86 -21.49 -8.47
N ASN A 138 1.12 -20.60 -7.50
CA ASN A 138 1.28 -20.96 -6.10
C ASN A 138 -0.05 -20.87 -5.35
N SER A 139 -0.39 -21.91 -4.60
CA SER A 139 -1.60 -21.95 -3.78
C SER A 139 -1.28 -21.52 -2.34
N PHE A 140 -2.04 -20.57 -1.84
CA PHE A 140 -1.95 -20.04 -0.49
C PHE A 140 -3.15 -20.50 0.31
N ALA A 141 -2.90 -20.99 1.52
CA ALA A 141 -3.95 -21.56 2.37
C ALA A 141 -4.92 -20.49 2.90
N VAL A 142 -6.03 -20.96 3.49
CA VAL A 142 -6.90 -20.11 4.31
C VAL A 142 -6.09 -19.51 5.46
N GLY A 143 -6.32 -18.24 5.76
CA GLY A 143 -5.61 -17.52 6.81
C GLY A 143 -4.31 -16.82 6.35
N SER A 144 -3.95 -16.92 5.08
CA SER A 144 -2.80 -16.19 4.51
C SER A 144 -3.00 -14.67 4.64
N ASN A 145 -1.92 -13.95 4.88
CA ASN A 145 -1.91 -12.50 5.10
C ASN A 145 -1.99 -11.76 3.76
N LEU A 146 -3.20 -11.30 3.41
CA LEU A 146 -3.40 -10.39 2.28
C LEU A 146 -2.65 -9.10 2.54
N LEU A 147 -2.93 -8.45 3.67
CA LEU A 147 -2.26 -7.23 4.07
C LEU A 147 -2.42 -7.05 5.57
N SER A 148 -1.34 -6.71 6.25
CA SER A 148 -1.36 -6.28 7.64
C SER A 148 -0.51 -5.03 7.78
N GLY A 149 -0.84 -4.19 8.75
CA GLY A 149 -0.06 -3.00 9.00
C GLY A 149 -0.14 -2.51 10.42
N THR A 150 0.86 -1.73 10.81
CA THR A 150 0.86 -0.96 12.06
C THR A 150 0.95 0.51 11.73
N PHE A 151 0.39 1.34 12.60
CA PHE A 151 0.42 2.79 12.43
C PHE A 151 0.55 3.49 13.78
N ASN A 152 1.21 4.63 13.78
CA ASN A 152 1.38 5.51 14.94
C ASN A 152 1.32 6.97 14.48
N ARG A 153 0.82 7.85 15.35
CA ARG A 153 0.64 9.28 15.09
C ARG A 153 -0.30 9.55 13.92
N THR A 154 -1.38 8.77 13.81
CA THR A 154 -2.43 9.00 12.80
C THR A 154 -3.55 9.83 13.41
N VAL A 155 -4.44 10.34 12.54
CA VAL A 155 -5.51 11.26 12.94
C VAL A 155 -6.86 10.69 12.54
N LEU A 156 -7.84 10.79 13.42
CA LEU A 156 -9.25 10.71 13.06
C LEU A 156 -9.77 12.14 12.90
N SER A 157 -10.37 12.47 11.76
CA SER A 157 -10.95 13.79 11.50
C SER A 157 -12.33 13.66 10.85
N GLY A 158 -13.25 14.54 11.23
CA GLY A 158 -14.57 14.64 10.61
C GLY A 158 -15.34 15.84 11.12
N ASN A 159 -16.50 16.12 10.53
CA ASN A 159 -17.32 17.22 10.99
C ASN A 159 -17.94 16.88 12.35
N ARG A 160 -17.85 17.81 13.28
CA ARG A 160 -18.57 17.76 14.55
C ARG A 160 -20.08 17.68 14.29
N ALA A 161 -20.75 16.81 15.04
CA ALA A 161 -22.14 16.40 14.84
C ALA A 161 -22.42 15.75 13.45
N GLY A 162 -21.37 15.35 12.72
CA GLY A 162 -21.49 14.65 11.44
C GLY A 162 -21.66 13.13 11.58
N ASN A 163 -22.05 12.50 10.48
CA ASN A 163 -22.19 11.03 10.37
C ASN A 163 -21.06 10.36 9.58
N SER A 164 -19.99 11.11 9.29
CA SER A 164 -18.81 10.62 8.58
C SER A 164 -17.53 11.19 9.16
N ALA A 165 -16.45 10.42 9.02
CA ALA A 165 -15.10 10.80 9.42
C ALA A 165 -14.09 9.99 8.59
N GLY A 166 -12.81 10.30 8.71
CA GLY A 166 -11.72 9.48 8.21
C GLY A 166 -10.69 9.23 9.29
N ILE A 167 -10.05 8.06 9.27
CA ILE A 167 -8.77 7.82 9.94
C ILE A 167 -7.71 7.77 8.86
N SER A 168 -6.71 8.63 8.94
CA SER A 168 -5.62 8.64 7.95
C SER A 168 -4.28 8.90 8.59
N GLY A 169 -3.25 8.45 7.91
CA GLY A 169 -1.87 8.72 8.25
C GLY A 169 -0.99 8.56 7.01
N SER A 170 0.02 9.40 6.92
CA SER A 170 1.02 9.35 5.88
C SER A 170 2.40 9.54 6.48
N THR A 171 3.38 8.79 6.01
CA THR A 171 4.78 9.09 6.32
C THR A 171 5.19 10.40 5.62
N PRO A 172 6.08 11.22 6.21
CA PRO A 172 6.82 10.97 7.43
C PRO A 172 6.14 11.46 8.74
N SER A 173 4.95 12.08 8.67
CA SER A 173 4.28 12.62 9.87
C SER A 173 3.74 11.53 10.79
N SER A 174 3.34 10.40 10.21
CA SER A 174 2.97 9.16 10.88
C SER A 174 4.03 8.07 10.65
N THR A 175 4.11 7.09 11.55
CA THR A 175 4.88 5.86 11.31
C THR A 175 3.93 4.79 10.80
N ILE A 176 4.18 4.22 9.63
CA ILE A 176 3.33 3.19 9.01
C ILE A 176 4.19 2.04 8.51
N SER A 177 3.78 0.81 8.79
CA SER A 177 4.37 -0.39 8.22
C SER A 177 3.31 -1.27 7.58
N PHE A 178 3.69 -1.94 6.49
CA PHE A 178 2.86 -2.94 5.82
C PHE A 178 3.64 -4.25 5.71
N THR A 179 2.91 -5.36 5.76
CA THR A 179 3.40 -6.72 5.55
C THR A 179 2.33 -7.49 4.78
N SER A 180 2.77 -8.43 3.94
CA SER A 180 1.91 -9.28 3.13
C SER A 180 2.66 -10.57 2.82
N ASP A 181 1.94 -11.65 2.57
CA ASP A 181 2.52 -12.88 2.03
C ASP A 181 2.77 -12.79 0.51
N PHE A 182 2.29 -11.71 -0.13
CA PHE A 182 2.28 -11.55 -1.59
C PHE A 182 3.09 -10.34 -2.09
N LEU A 183 3.36 -9.39 -1.19
CA LEU A 183 3.98 -8.11 -1.50
C LEU A 183 5.18 -7.86 -0.58
N ASP A 184 6.30 -7.45 -1.18
CA ASP A 184 7.45 -6.93 -0.46
C ASP A 184 7.39 -5.39 -0.39
N PHE A 185 7.51 -4.88 0.83
CA PHE A 185 7.49 -3.46 1.16
C PHE A 185 8.87 -2.90 1.51
N SER A 186 9.94 -3.69 1.40
CA SER A 186 11.32 -3.31 1.75
C SER A 186 11.82 -2.08 0.98
N ASN A 187 11.35 -1.89 -0.25
CA ASN A 187 11.70 -0.76 -1.11
C ASN A 187 10.78 0.46 -0.95
N THR A 188 9.70 0.36 -0.16
CA THR A 188 8.71 1.44 -0.01
C THR A 188 9.19 2.46 1.01
N LEU A 189 9.23 3.73 0.62
CA LEU A 189 9.74 4.83 1.44
C LEU A 189 8.60 5.63 2.07
N ASN A 190 7.59 5.94 1.25
CA ASN A 190 6.40 6.64 1.65
C ASN A 190 5.23 5.65 1.74
N ARG A 191 4.48 5.70 2.84
CA ARG A 191 3.32 4.84 3.07
C ARG A 191 2.17 5.69 3.56
N ASN A 192 0.98 5.38 3.07
CA ASN A 192 -0.25 6.08 3.40
C ASN A 192 -1.38 5.06 3.54
N PHE A 193 -2.30 5.33 4.46
CA PHE A 193 -3.60 4.68 4.46
C PHE A 193 -4.69 5.67 4.81
N ALA A 194 -5.89 5.39 4.31
CA ALA A 194 -7.10 6.09 4.69
C ALA A 194 -8.21 5.08 4.95
N LEU A 195 -8.83 5.16 6.12
CA LEU A 195 -10.07 4.49 6.47
C LEU A 195 -11.18 5.52 6.44
N ASN A 196 -12.18 5.30 5.60
CA ASN A 196 -13.39 6.11 5.56
C ASN A 196 -14.41 5.51 6.53
N LEU A 197 -14.89 6.32 7.47
CA LEU A 197 -15.93 5.96 8.43
C LEU A 197 -17.25 6.60 7.99
N THR A 198 -18.24 5.78 7.68
CA THR A 198 -19.59 6.19 7.30
C THR A 198 -20.61 5.67 8.30
N SER A 199 -21.83 6.24 8.27
CA SER A 199 -22.92 5.86 9.18
C SER A 199 -22.53 5.92 10.66
N ILE A 200 -21.76 6.95 11.04
CA ILE A 200 -21.34 7.15 12.42
C ILE A 200 -22.58 7.34 13.31
N VAL A 201 -22.71 6.47 14.32
CA VAL A 201 -23.84 6.46 15.27
C VAL A 201 -23.37 6.12 16.71
N PRO A 202 -23.70 6.95 17.72
CA PRO A 202 -24.20 8.33 17.62
C PRO A 202 -23.24 9.24 16.82
N VAL A 203 -23.71 10.43 16.41
CA VAL A 203 -22.92 11.39 15.60
C VAL A 203 -21.53 11.67 16.18
N LEU A 204 -20.58 12.01 15.32
CA LEU A 204 -19.20 12.32 15.70
C LEU A 204 -19.19 13.54 16.64
N GLN A 205 -18.83 13.34 17.91
CA GLN A 205 -18.96 14.37 18.93
C GLN A 205 -17.89 14.23 20.02
N ALA A 206 -17.56 15.32 20.71
CA ALA A 206 -16.79 15.31 21.94
C ALA A 206 -17.42 16.25 22.98
N ASN A 207 -17.13 16.02 24.26
CA ASN A 207 -17.65 16.83 25.38
C ASN A 207 -16.60 17.87 25.83
N PRO A 208 -17.03 19.09 26.22
CA PRO A 208 -18.39 19.65 26.10
C PRO A 208 -18.81 19.82 24.63
N ILE A 209 -20.13 19.67 24.35
CA ILE A 209 -20.73 19.75 22.99
C ILE A 209 -20.56 21.14 22.36
N THR A 210 -20.39 22.17 23.16
CA THR A 210 -20.07 23.53 22.74
C THR A 210 -18.70 23.90 23.31
N GLY A 211 -17.87 24.56 22.50
CA GLY A 211 -16.50 24.93 22.88
C GLY A 211 -15.48 23.80 22.71
N THR A 212 -14.35 23.96 23.42
CA THR A 212 -13.17 23.09 23.36
C THR A 212 -13.41 21.78 24.12
N PRO A 213 -13.18 20.61 23.50
CA PRO A 213 -13.31 19.34 24.19
C PRO A 213 -12.35 19.22 25.38
N THR A 214 -12.77 18.47 26.40
CA THR A 214 -11.95 18.17 27.60
C THR A 214 -11.49 16.71 27.66
N GLY A 215 -11.87 15.90 26.68
CA GLY A 215 -11.45 14.50 26.55
C GLY A 215 -11.45 14.01 25.11
N ALA A 216 -11.27 12.71 24.94
CA ALA A 216 -11.33 12.07 23.64
C ALA A 216 -12.74 12.14 23.02
N ILE A 217 -12.83 11.88 21.71
CA ILE A 217 -14.09 11.76 20.97
C ILE A 217 -15.01 10.73 21.65
N ASN A 218 -16.31 11.03 21.71
CA ASN A 218 -17.33 10.21 22.34
C ASN A 218 -17.47 8.84 21.67
N ASN A 219 -18.10 7.89 22.37
CA ASN A 219 -18.33 6.54 21.85
C ASN A 219 -19.19 6.59 20.58
N PHE A 220 -18.78 5.87 19.55
CA PHE A 220 -19.57 5.70 18.34
C PHE A 220 -19.30 4.35 17.69
N ARG A 221 -20.14 3.99 16.73
CA ARG A 221 -19.94 2.89 15.80
C ARG A 221 -19.98 3.44 14.38
N ALA A 222 -19.30 2.77 13.46
CA ALA A 222 -19.27 3.18 12.06
C ALA A 222 -19.12 1.98 11.14
N VAL A 223 -19.39 2.21 9.86
CA VAL A 223 -18.99 1.35 8.75
C VAL A 223 -17.67 1.89 8.20
N ALA A 224 -16.67 1.04 8.14
CA ALA A 224 -15.33 1.34 7.66
C ALA A 224 -15.06 0.64 6.33
N GLY A 225 -14.52 1.40 5.40
CA GLY A 225 -13.79 0.93 4.21
C GLY A 225 -12.50 1.74 4.09
N GLY A 226 -11.66 1.46 3.11
CA GLY A 226 -10.41 2.21 3.00
C GLY A 226 -9.49 1.80 1.86
N SER A 227 -8.37 2.51 1.79
CA SER A 227 -7.33 2.31 0.78
C SER A 227 -5.93 2.40 1.41
N PHE A 228 -4.99 1.74 0.73
CA PHE A 228 -3.60 1.67 1.12
C PHE A 228 -2.72 2.03 -0.06
N SER A 229 -1.73 2.87 0.18
CA SER A 229 -0.86 3.39 -0.85
C SER A 229 0.59 3.42 -0.38
N SER A 230 1.51 3.27 -1.32
CA SER A 230 2.92 3.49 -1.08
C SER A 230 3.61 4.10 -2.27
N ASP A 231 4.77 4.68 -1.99
CA ASP A 231 5.73 5.14 -2.98
C ASP A 231 7.15 4.74 -2.55
N PRO A 232 7.88 3.96 -3.35
CA PRO A 232 7.42 3.27 -4.57
C PRO A 232 6.28 2.26 -4.32
N ALA A 233 5.68 1.74 -5.40
CA ALA A 233 4.77 0.60 -5.32
C ALA A 233 5.49 -0.64 -4.74
N PRO A 234 4.79 -1.49 -3.97
CA PRO A 234 5.41 -2.71 -3.46
C PRO A 234 5.70 -3.70 -4.60
N ILE A 235 6.69 -4.55 -4.38
CA ILE A 235 7.07 -5.57 -5.35
C ILE A 235 6.22 -6.81 -5.11
N VAL A 236 5.63 -7.38 -6.15
CA VAL A 236 4.93 -8.66 -6.02
C VAL A 236 5.98 -9.75 -5.90
N THR A 237 6.04 -10.41 -4.74
CA THR A 237 6.86 -11.60 -4.53
C THR A 237 6.13 -12.81 -5.09
N ALA A 238 5.88 -12.80 -6.39
CA ALA A 238 5.58 -14.06 -7.08
C ALA A 238 6.87 -14.88 -6.96
N VAL A 239 6.85 -15.89 -6.08
CA VAL A 239 7.87 -16.93 -5.95
C VAL A 239 8.45 -17.23 -7.33
N PRO A 240 9.78 -17.35 -7.52
CA PRO A 240 10.33 -17.56 -8.84
C PRO A 240 9.62 -18.75 -9.46
N GLU A 241 8.97 -18.52 -10.61
CA GLU A 241 8.06 -19.50 -11.19
C GLU A 241 8.78 -20.85 -11.29
N PRO A 242 8.12 -21.99 -11.05
CA PRO A 242 8.74 -23.31 -11.21
C PRO A 242 9.45 -23.49 -12.56
N GLY A 243 8.98 -22.77 -13.60
CA GLY A 243 9.66 -22.64 -14.89
C GLY A 243 11.03 -21.96 -14.82
N SER A 244 11.22 -20.92 -14.01
CA SER A 244 12.52 -20.26 -13.81
C SER A 244 13.53 -21.19 -13.15
N TRP A 245 13.10 -21.98 -12.16
CA TRP A 245 13.94 -23.02 -11.56
C TRP A 245 14.24 -24.15 -12.55
N ALA A 246 13.24 -24.60 -13.30
CA ALA A 246 13.42 -25.61 -14.32
C ALA A 246 14.35 -25.13 -15.45
N MET A 247 14.29 -23.86 -15.85
CA MET A 247 15.18 -23.27 -16.86
C MET A 247 16.58 -23.04 -16.33
N MET A 248 16.73 -22.66 -15.05
CA MET A 248 18.04 -22.59 -14.39
C MET A 248 18.67 -23.99 -14.27
N LEU A 249 17.91 -24.98 -13.82
CA LEU A 249 18.35 -26.37 -13.70
C LEU A 249 18.61 -27.01 -15.08
N ALA A 250 17.78 -26.73 -16.08
CA ALA A 250 18.00 -27.17 -17.45
C ALA A 250 19.23 -26.49 -18.06
N GLY A 251 19.43 -25.19 -17.82
CA GLY A 251 20.61 -24.45 -18.24
C GLY A 251 21.89 -25.01 -17.60
N MET A 252 21.88 -25.23 -16.29
CA MET A 252 23.00 -25.86 -15.58
C MET A 252 23.22 -27.31 -16.02
N GLY A 253 22.16 -28.07 -16.27
CA GLY A 253 22.20 -29.43 -16.78
C GLY A 253 22.81 -29.51 -18.18
N LEU A 254 22.44 -28.60 -19.08
CA LEU A 254 23.01 -28.50 -20.42
C LEU A 254 24.49 -28.10 -20.39
N VAL A 255 24.90 -27.16 -19.53
CA VAL A 255 26.30 -26.79 -19.34
C VAL A 255 27.13 -27.97 -18.81
N GLY A 256 26.60 -28.70 -17.82
CA GLY A 256 27.24 -29.90 -17.30
C GLY A 256 27.39 -31.01 -18.35
N PHE A 257 26.34 -31.24 -19.15
CA PHE A 257 26.36 -32.21 -20.24
C PHE A 257 27.34 -31.81 -21.35
N ALA A 258 27.38 -30.54 -21.73
CA ALA A 258 28.32 -30.01 -22.71
C ALA A 258 29.78 -30.13 -22.25
N ARG A 259 30.06 -29.91 -20.96
CA ARG A 259 31.39 -30.12 -20.37
C ARG A 259 31.81 -31.59 -20.40
N ARG A 260 30.91 -32.52 -20.07
CA ARG A 260 31.20 -33.95 -20.07
C ARG A 260 31.55 -34.48 -21.46
N ARG A 261 30.90 -33.98 -22.51
CA ARG A 261 31.23 -34.35 -23.91
C ARG A 261 32.62 -33.90 -24.35
N ARG A 262 33.18 -32.83 -23.77
CA ARG A 262 34.51 -32.32 -24.14
C ARG A 262 35.68 -33.04 -23.47
N GLN A 263 35.43 -33.89 -22.46
CA GLN A 263 36.48 -34.62 -21.75
C GLN A 263 36.74 -36.04 -22.30
N ILE A 264 36.10 -36.46 -23.39
CA ILE A 264 36.16 -37.85 -23.89
C ILE A 264 37.29 -38.11 -24.91
N SER A 265 38.11 -37.13 -25.27
CA SER A 265 39.20 -37.35 -26.24
C SER A 265 40.58 -37.13 -25.64
N LEU A 266 41.17 -38.20 -25.09
CA LEU A 266 42.59 -38.54 -25.22
C LEU A 266 42.77 -40.08 -25.09
N PRO A 267 42.86 -40.84 -26.20
CA PRO A 267 43.45 -42.17 -26.19
C PRO A 267 44.98 -42.06 -26.03
N ALA A 268 45.55 -42.92 -25.18
CA ALA A 268 46.98 -43.20 -25.10
C ALA A 268 47.40 -44.23 -26.15
#